data_AF-A0A127T134-F1
#
_entry.id   AF-A0A127T134-F1
#
_cell.length_a   1.000
_cell.length_b   1.000
_cell.length_c   1.000
_cell.angle_alpha   90.00
_cell.angle_beta   90.00
_cell.angle_gamma   90.00
#
_symmetry.space_group_name_H-M   'P 1'
#
loop_
_entity.id
_entity.type
_entity.pdbx_description
1 polymer ?
#
loop_
_entity_poly.entity_id
_entity_poly.type
_entity_poly.pdbx_seq_one_letter_code
_entity_poly.pdbx_strand_id
1 'polypeptide(L)'
;QRWQPALWRMIGADLGQEQIHSHRGAVHRRFMAAAKELTERPDTLPPRIVIFGISSLPQQTLEVLASLAGISEVVLCLLNPCQFYWGEIIETQEVLRRYARQQRREGMPAELHHSPEQLHLHAHPLLAAWGKQGRDYLQLLSEHDNTDVAAMSALLDQSVDLFLPPPTDTLLGQLQDDILHLRPLAETRELWPALTLERDASIRFHCCHSPQRELEVLHDQLLAAFAEDATLEPRDIMVMVPDINDYAPYIDAVFGQFAPGEPRHLPYHVADQQQRHREPMLVALETLLTLPKMRFRASEILDLLDIPPLRERFGLSESDLPTLQRWIREANIRWGLDATQRSELGLPRHDELHTWRFGLERMLMGYAVGEASEAGDDWNDIVPYDEVAGLDAALVGPLYRLLLTLSQWRQRLNEPKTAIEWDQALSALLADTLAPTTGAEEALLGRIQAALEAWQTV
;
A
#
# COMPACT_ATOMS: atom_id res chain seq x y z
N GLN A 1 5.32 1.64 -29.75
CA GLN A 1 6.59 1.06 -30.21
C GLN A 1 7.45 1.93 -31.16
N ARG A 2 6.94 2.90 -31.94
CA ARG A 2 7.84 3.73 -32.81
C ARG A 2 8.61 4.83 -32.09
N TRP A 3 7.99 5.50 -31.13
CA TRP A 3 8.61 6.61 -30.39
C TRP A 3 9.48 6.14 -29.21
N GLN A 4 9.13 5.02 -28.56
CA GLN A 4 9.86 4.52 -27.38
C GLN A 4 11.35 4.24 -27.65
N PRO A 5 11.74 3.57 -28.76
CA PRO A 5 13.16 3.36 -29.07
C PRO A 5 13.88 4.65 -29.45
N ALA A 6 13.19 5.63 -30.05
CA ALA A 6 13.78 6.93 -30.35
C ALA A 6 14.04 7.72 -29.07
N LEU A 7 13.04 7.78 -28.17
CA LEU A 7 13.15 8.41 -26.86
C LEU A 7 14.26 7.78 -26.01
N TRP A 8 14.35 6.44 -25.96
CA TRP A 8 15.41 5.74 -25.24
C TRP A 8 16.81 6.11 -25.73
N ARG A 9 17.01 6.22 -27.05
CA ARG A 9 18.29 6.66 -27.62
C ARG A 9 18.60 8.12 -27.33
N MET A 10 17.59 8.99 -27.31
CA MET A 10 17.75 10.40 -26.94
C MET A 10 18.17 10.54 -25.48
N ILE A 11 17.44 9.88 -24.56
CA ILE A 11 17.81 9.85 -23.12
C ILE A 11 19.23 9.30 -22.96
N GLY A 12 19.57 8.22 -23.65
CA GLY A 12 20.91 7.64 -23.60
C GLY A 12 22.00 8.56 -24.17
N ALA A 13 21.70 9.42 -25.14
CA ALA A 13 22.66 10.38 -25.69
C ALA A 13 22.86 11.60 -24.77
N ASP A 14 21.82 11.98 -24.01
CA ASP A 14 21.86 13.08 -23.05
C ASP A 14 22.59 12.69 -21.75
N LEU A 15 22.63 11.40 -21.41
CA LEU A 15 23.43 10.87 -20.31
C LEU A 15 24.92 10.82 -20.70
N GLY A 16 25.82 11.28 -19.83
CA GLY A 16 27.27 11.26 -20.09
C GLY A 16 27.80 9.84 -20.29
N GLN A 17 28.92 9.67 -21.01
CA GLN A 17 29.43 8.34 -21.45
C GLN A 17 29.55 7.29 -20.34
N GLU A 18 29.84 7.68 -19.09
CA GLU A 18 29.89 6.77 -17.93
C GLU A 18 28.52 6.27 -17.47
N GLN A 19 27.47 7.07 -17.66
CA GLN A 19 26.09 6.78 -17.24
C GLN A 19 25.28 6.03 -18.32
N ILE A 20 25.70 6.08 -19.59
CA ILE A 20 25.05 5.33 -20.69
C ILE A 20 24.99 3.82 -20.40
N HIS A 21 25.97 3.31 -19.65
CA HIS A 21 26.08 1.89 -19.31
C HIS A 21 25.63 1.54 -17.88
N SER A 22 25.05 2.49 -17.13
CA SER A 22 24.57 2.25 -15.76
C SER A 22 23.16 1.63 -15.71
N HIS A 23 22.44 1.60 -16.83
CA HIS A 23 21.10 1.02 -16.86
C HIS A 23 21.15 -0.50 -16.58
N ARG A 24 20.09 -1.05 -15.97
CA ARG A 24 20.06 -2.46 -15.51
C ARG A 24 20.46 -3.48 -16.57
N GLY A 25 20.04 -3.32 -17.83
CA GLY A 25 20.39 -4.25 -18.92
C GLY A 25 21.85 -4.23 -19.39
N ALA A 26 22.62 -3.18 -19.11
CA ALA A 26 24.05 -3.10 -19.44
C ALA A 26 24.86 -3.64 -18.27
N VAL A 27 24.48 -3.27 -17.05
CA VAL A 27 25.03 -3.86 -15.81
C VAL A 27 24.87 -5.37 -15.84
N HIS A 28 23.69 -5.89 -16.17
CA HIS A 28 23.43 -7.33 -16.30
C HIS A 28 24.39 -7.99 -17.31
N ARG A 29 24.51 -7.46 -18.53
CA ARG A 29 25.43 -8.02 -19.54
C ARG A 29 26.90 -8.00 -19.10
N ARG A 30 27.34 -6.92 -18.46
CA ARG A 30 28.72 -6.80 -17.92
C ARG A 30 28.96 -7.79 -16.80
N PHE A 31 28.00 -7.92 -15.88
CA PHE A 31 28.04 -8.88 -14.80
C PHE A 31 28.14 -10.30 -15.35
N MET A 32 27.27 -10.69 -16.29
CA MET A 32 27.29 -12.01 -16.89
C MET A 32 28.59 -12.32 -17.65
N ALA A 33 29.21 -11.33 -18.28
CA ALA A 33 30.51 -11.49 -18.93
C ALA A 33 31.63 -11.75 -17.89
N ALA A 34 31.68 -10.93 -16.84
CA ALA A 34 32.66 -11.09 -15.76
C ALA A 34 32.46 -12.39 -14.97
N ALA A 35 31.21 -12.77 -14.69
CA ALA A 35 30.87 -13.98 -13.97
C ALA A 35 31.35 -15.25 -14.68
N LYS A 36 31.36 -15.27 -16.02
CA LYS A 36 31.88 -16.39 -16.81
C LYS A 36 33.40 -16.55 -16.74
N GLU A 37 34.13 -15.48 -16.42
CA GLU A 37 35.59 -15.48 -16.30
C GLU A 37 36.07 -15.85 -14.89
N LEU A 38 35.17 -15.80 -13.89
CA LEU A 38 35.50 -16.15 -12.51
C LEU A 38 35.67 -17.66 -12.35
N THR A 39 36.88 -18.07 -11.94
CA THR A 39 37.19 -19.46 -11.55
C THR A 39 37.17 -19.67 -10.04
N GLU A 40 37.33 -18.60 -9.26
CA GLU A 40 37.36 -18.62 -7.80
C GLU A 40 36.37 -17.59 -7.24
N ARG A 41 35.84 -17.86 -6.03
CA ARG A 41 34.91 -16.96 -5.34
C ARG A 41 35.64 -15.71 -4.84
N PRO A 42 35.20 -14.50 -5.22
CA PRO A 42 35.71 -13.27 -4.60
C PRO A 42 35.34 -13.19 -3.12
N ASP A 43 36.19 -12.58 -2.30
CA ASP A 43 35.92 -12.39 -0.86
C ASP A 43 34.68 -11.55 -0.57
N THR A 44 34.30 -10.67 -1.51
CA THR A 44 33.11 -9.81 -1.42
C THR A 44 31.81 -10.56 -1.67
N LEU A 45 31.85 -11.73 -2.30
CA LEU A 45 30.67 -12.54 -2.59
C LEU A 45 30.45 -13.53 -1.43
N PRO A 46 29.26 -13.63 -0.83
CA PRO A 46 29.03 -14.58 0.26
C PRO A 46 29.23 -16.02 -0.21
N PRO A 47 29.72 -16.94 0.66
CA PRO A 47 29.92 -18.34 0.30
C PRO A 47 28.62 -19.07 0.00
N ARG A 48 27.50 -18.60 0.55
CA ARG A 48 26.17 -19.18 0.37
C ARG A 48 25.12 -18.09 0.18
N ILE A 49 24.22 -18.31 -0.78
CA ILE A 49 23.07 -17.48 -1.09
C ILE A 49 21.83 -18.37 -0.94
N VAL A 50 20.97 -18.05 0.02
CA VAL A 50 19.72 -18.79 0.26
C VAL A 50 18.55 -17.90 -0.12
N ILE A 51 17.67 -18.41 -0.98
CA ILE A 51 16.45 -17.74 -1.42
C ILE A 51 15.28 -18.60 -0.97
N PHE A 52 14.41 -18.03 -0.13
CA PHE A 52 13.30 -18.75 0.48
C PHE A 52 11.97 -18.04 0.23
N GLY A 53 10.95 -18.79 -0.18
CA GLY A 53 9.56 -18.30 -0.23
C GLY A 53 9.28 -17.28 -1.34
N ILE A 54 10.09 -17.22 -2.40
CA ILE A 54 9.83 -16.36 -3.56
C ILE A 54 9.06 -17.16 -4.61
N SER A 55 7.85 -16.71 -4.94
CA SER A 55 6.95 -17.37 -5.90
C SER A 55 7.25 -17.05 -7.37
N SER A 56 8.11 -16.07 -7.64
CA SER A 56 8.62 -15.78 -8.99
C SER A 56 9.88 -14.92 -8.95
N LEU A 57 10.87 -15.24 -9.79
CA LEU A 57 12.04 -14.39 -10.04
C LEU A 57 12.10 -13.97 -11.51
N PRO A 58 12.55 -12.73 -11.81
CA PRO A 58 12.85 -12.34 -13.18
C PRO A 58 13.95 -13.21 -13.78
N GLN A 59 13.87 -13.51 -15.09
CA GLN A 59 14.88 -14.31 -15.81
C GLN A 59 16.30 -13.78 -15.61
N GLN A 60 16.50 -12.46 -15.66
CA GLN A 60 17.83 -11.86 -15.42
C GLN A 60 18.39 -12.20 -14.04
N THR A 61 17.55 -12.28 -13.01
CA THR A 61 17.98 -12.67 -11.66
C THR A 61 18.37 -14.15 -11.63
N LEU A 62 17.62 -15.02 -12.31
CA LEU A 62 17.96 -16.44 -12.43
C LEU A 62 19.28 -16.65 -13.18
N GLU A 63 19.51 -15.93 -14.28
CA GLU A 63 20.78 -15.96 -15.02
C GLU A 63 21.97 -15.59 -14.12
N VAL A 64 21.81 -14.54 -13.30
CA VAL A 64 22.83 -14.13 -12.31
C VAL A 64 23.10 -15.26 -11.32
N LEU A 65 22.06 -15.81 -10.70
CA LEU A 65 22.19 -16.88 -9.71
C LEU A 65 22.83 -18.14 -10.31
N ALA A 66 22.41 -18.54 -11.51
CA ALA A 66 22.99 -19.67 -12.23
C ALA A 66 24.47 -19.45 -12.56
N SER A 67 24.87 -18.22 -12.93
CA SER A 67 26.29 -17.91 -13.18
C SER A 67 27.15 -17.97 -11.91
N LEU A 68 26.56 -17.68 -10.75
CA LEU A 68 27.27 -17.73 -9.47
C LEU A 68 27.33 -19.13 -8.86
N ALA A 69 26.43 -20.05 -9.26
CA ALA A 69 26.34 -21.39 -8.71
C ALA A 69 27.64 -22.22 -8.84
N GLY A 70 28.52 -21.88 -9.79
CA GLY A 70 29.83 -22.52 -9.95
C GLY A 70 30.87 -22.10 -8.90
N ILE A 71 30.68 -20.95 -8.25
CA ILE A 71 31.65 -20.35 -7.30
C ILE A 71 31.04 -20.04 -5.93
N SER A 72 29.73 -20.20 -5.75
CA SER A 72 29.02 -19.98 -4.49
C SER A 72 27.84 -20.94 -4.39
N GLU A 73 27.52 -21.36 -3.17
CA GLU A 73 26.40 -22.27 -2.94
C GLU A 73 25.09 -21.51 -3.04
N VAL A 74 24.34 -21.74 -4.11
CA VAL A 74 23.02 -21.12 -4.32
C VAL A 74 21.94 -22.14 -3.97
N VAL A 75 21.19 -21.86 -2.90
CA VAL A 75 20.08 -22.70 -2.44
C VAL A 75 18.77 -21.97 -2.70
N LEU A 76 17.95 -22.55 -3.57
CA LEU A 76 16.64 -22.03 -3.90
C LEU A 76 15.55 -22.93 -3.29
N CYS A 77 14.90 -22.44 -2.23
CA CYS A 77 13.81 -23.14 -1.56
C CYS A 77 12.47 -22.75 -2.17
N LEU A 78 11.98 -23.60 -3.08
CA LEU A 78 10.73 -23.40 -3.80
C LEU A 78 9.56 -24.02 -3.06
N LEU A 79 8.50 -23.24 -2.85
CA LEU A 79 7.22 -23.74 -2.36
C LEU A 79 6.37 -24.16 -3.56
N ASN A 80 6.46 -25.43 -3.95
CA ASN A 80 5.70 -25.98 -5.05
C ASN A 80 4.44 -26.70 -4.52
N PRO A 81 3.22 -26.35 -4.98
CA PRO A 81 1.99 -26.99 -4.51
C PRO A 81 1.77 -28.40 -5.08
N CYS A 82 2.56 -28.83 -6.07
CA CYS A 82 2.38 -30.10 -6.78
C CYS A 82 3.70 -30.84 -6.91
N GLN A 83 3.70 -32.15 -6.65
CA GLN A 83 4.90 -32.99 -6.74
C GLN A 83 5.24 -33.41 -8.17
N PHE A 84 4.27 -33.36 -9.07
CA PHE A 84 4.47 -33.65 -10.49
C PHE A 84 4.83 -32.39 -11.25
N TYR A 85 5.55 -32.54 -12.36
CA TYR A 85 5.85 -31.42 -13.24
C TYR A 85 4.59 -30.91 -13.95
N TRP A 86 4.28 -29.62 -13.78
CA TRP A 86 3.08 -28.96 -14.34
C TRP A 86 3.40 -27.71 -15.18
N GLY A 87 4.68 -27.53 -15.53
CA GLY A 87 5.25 -26.41 -16.29
C GLY A 87 5.39 -26.63 -17.80
N GLU A 88 4.34 -26.87 -18.59
CA GLU A 88 4.59 -27.15 -20.03
C GLU A 88 4.92 -25.89 -20.86
N ILE A 89 6.15 -25.84 -21.40
CA ILE A 89 6.58 -25.80 -22.82
C ILE A 89 8.14 -25.87 -22.83
N ILE A 90 8.75 -27.00 -23.25
CA ILE A 90 10.19 -27.03 -23.58
C ILE A 90 10.42 -27.88 -24.83
N GLU A 91 10.69 -27.23 -25.96
CA GLU A 91 11.12 -27.89 -27.20
C GLU A 91 12.63 -28.19 -27.26
N THR A 92 13.45 -27.67 -26.33
CA THR A 92 14.88 -27.43 -26.66
C THR A 92 15.93 -28.25 -25.91
N GLN A 93 15.63 -29.07 -24.88
CA GLN A 93 16.67 -29.86 -24.20
C GLN A 93 16.26 -31.30 -23.87
N GLU A 94 17.00 -32.28 -24.41
CA GLU A 94 16.74 -33.72 -24.30
C GLU A 94 17.01 -34.32 -22.92
N VAL A 95 17.77 -33.63 -22.07
CA VAL A 95 18.15 -34.10 -20.72
C VAL A 95 17.00 -33.90 -19.73
N LEU A 96 16.34 -32.73 -19.76
CA LEU A 96 15.13 -32.44 -18.98
C LEU A 96 13.95 -33.32 -19.39
N ARG A 97 13.87 -33.74 -20.66
CA ARG A 97 12.89 -34.74 -21.09
C ARG A 97 13.01 -36.05 -20.32
N ARG A 98 14.19 -36.46 -19.86
CA ARG A 98 14.32 -37.71 -19.08
C ARG A 98 13.80 -37.55 -17.65
N TYR A 99 14.07 -36.44 -16.99
CA TYR A 99 13.58 -36.16 -15.64
C TYR A 99 12.07 -35.87 -15.62
N ALA A 100 11.58 -35.02 -16.54
CA ALA A 100 10.15 -34.75 -16.70
C ALA A 100 9.36 -36.01 -17.12
N ARG A 101 9.96 -36.95 -17.87
CA ARG A 101 9.34 -38.26 -18.15
C ARG A 101 9.29 -39.18 -16.93
N GLN A 102 10.18 -39.03 -15.95
CA GLN A 102 10.18 -39.82 -14.71
C GLN A 102 9.15 -39.30 -13.69
N GLN A 103 8.89 -38.00 -13.66
CA GLN A 103 7.91 -37.37 -12.76
C GLN A 103 6.56 -37.02 -13.44
N ARG A 104 6.32 -37.52 -14.64
CA ARG A 104 5.00 -37.42 -15.28
C ARG A 104 4.05 -38.43 -14.66
N ARG A 105 2.84 -37.98 -14.37
CA ARG A 105 1.78 -38.85 -13.87
C ARG A 105 1.35 -39.86 -14.93
N GLU A 106 1.14 -41.11 -14.53
CA GLU A 106 0.68 -42.18 -15.43
C GLU A 106 -0.66 -41.80 -16.09
N GLY A 107 -0.73 -41.84 -17.43
CA GLY A 107 -1.90 -41.43 -18.22
C GLY A 107 -1.90 -39.99 -18.76
N MET A 108 -0.89 -39.17 -18.43
CA MET A 108 -0.73 -37.83 -19.03
C MET A 108 -0.33 -37.89 -20.53
N PRO A 109 -0.98 -37.13 -21.43
CA PRO A 109 -0.56 -36.97 -22.82
C PRO A 109 0.87 -36.40 -22.93
N ALA A 110 1.56 -36.72 -24.02
CA ALA A 110 2.94 -36.25 -24.24
C ALA A 110 3.03 -34.74 -24.54
N GLU A 111 1.96 -34.16 -25.10
CA GLU A 111 1.76 -32.75 -25.45
C GLU A 111 0.44 -32.29 -24.83
N LEU A 112 0.47 -31.39 -23.83
CA LEU A 112 -0.74 -30.70 -23.38
C LEU A 112 -0.97 -29.49 -24.30
N HIS A 113 -1.95 -29.59 -25.19
CA HIS A 113 -2.34 -28.48 -26.05
C HIS A 113 -2.80 -27.26 -25.22
N HIS A 114 -2.42 -26.06 -25.68
CA HIS A 114 -2.41 -24.78 -24.94
C HIS A 114 -3.76 -24.20 -24.49
N SER A 115 -4.86 -24.92 -24.64
CA SER A 115 -6.17 -24.44 -24.24
C SER A 115 -6.40 -24.73 -22.74
N PRO A 116 -6.81 -23.74 -21.93
CA PRO A 116 -7.18 -23.97 -20.54
C PRO A 116 -8.18 -25.12 -20.42
N GLU A 117 -9.16 -25.21 -21.32
CA GLU A 117 -10.20 -26.24 -21.34
C GLU A 117 -9.63 -27.66 -21.46
N GLN A 118 -8.53 -27.85 -22.19
CA GLN A 118 -7.87 -29.16 -22.33
C GLN A 118 -7.00 -29.53 -21.12
N LEU A 119 -6.41 -28.53 -20.44
CA LEU A 119 -5.67 -28.76 -19.20
C LEU A 119 -6.58 -29.26 -18.07
N HIS A 120 -7.84 -28.80 -18.01
CA HIS A 120 -8.82 -29.27 -17.02
C HIS A 120 -9.13 -30.77 -17.10
N LEU A 121 -8.87 -31.42 -18.25
CA LEU A 121 -9.09 -32.85 -18.43
C LEU A 121 -7.99 -33.71 -17.80
N HIS A 122 -6.79 -33.14 -17.64
CA HIS A 122 -5.59 -33.89 -17.25
C HIS A 122 -4.92 -33.36 -15.98
N ALA A 123 -5.36 -32.21 -15.45
CA ALA A 123 -4.84 -31.59 -14.24
C ALA A 123 -5.95 -31.10 -13.32
N HIS A 124 -5.58 -30.82 -12.05
CA HIS A 124 -6.51 -30.23 -11.10
C HIS A 124 -6.92 -28.80 -11.54
N PRO A 125 -8.23 -28.48 -11.60
CA PRO A 125 -8.75 -27.24 -12.18
C PRO A 125 -8.24 -25.97 -11.48
N LEU A 126 -8.11 -25.99 -10.15
CA LEU A 126 -7.64 -24.82 -9.40
C LEU A 126 -6.18 -24.49 -9.72
N LEU A 127 -5.32 -25.51 -9.87
CA LEU A 127 -3.93 -25.30 -10.22
C LEU A 127 -3.81 -24.81 -11.67
N ALA A 128 -4.64 -25.33 -12.58
CA ALA A 128 -4.69 -24.85 -13.96
C ALA A 128 -5.11 -23.37 -14.06
N ALA A 129 -6.08 -22.93 -13.25
CA ALA A 129 -6.60 -21.57 -13.26
C ALA A 129 -5.70 -20.56 -12.53
N TRP A 130 -5.19 -20.90 -11.34
CA TRP A 130 -4.46 -19.98 -10.48
C TRP A 130 -2.94 -20.12 -10.56
N GLY A 131 -2.44 -21.25 -11.07
CA GLY A 131 -1.02 -21.58 -11.07
C GLY A 131 -0.18 -20.90 -12.15
N LYS A 132 -0.73 -20.02 -13.00
CA LYS A 132 -0.01 -19.44 -14.15
C LYS A 132 1.36 -18.87 -13.78
N GLN A 133 1.46 -18.09 -12.69
CA GLN A 133 2.73 -17.50 -12.25
C GLN A 133 3.75 -18.57 -11.81
N GLY A 134 3.32 -19.57 -11.05
CA GLY A 134 4.19 -20.68 -10.63
C GLY A 134 4.64 -21.52 -11.82
N ARG A 135 3.77 -21.71 -12.81
CA ARG A 135 4.07 -22.42 -14.05
C ARG A 135 5.18 -21.73 -14.84
N ASP A 136 5.05 -20.43 -15.06
CA ASP A 136 6.03 -19.63 -15.80
C ASP A 136 7.37 -19.62 -15.05
N TYR A 137 7.34 -19.62 -13.70
CA TYR A 137 8.55 -19.68 -12.88
C TYR A 137 9.26 -21.04 -12.94
N LEU A 138 8.52 -22.15 -12.81
CA LEU A 138 9.07 -23.51 -12.96
C LEU A 138 9.67 -23.73 -14.35
N GLN A 139 9.05 -23.17 -15.39
CA GLN A 139 9.59 -23.20 -16.75
C GLN A 139 10.94 -22.48 -16.82
N LEU A 140 11.03 -21.24 -16.31
CA LEU A 140 12.30 -20.50 -16.31
C LEU A 140 13.41 -21.22 -15.52
N LEU A 141 13.06 -21.85 -14.40
CA LEU A 141 14.03 -22.61 -13.60
C LEU A 141 14.58 -23.81 -14.37
N SER A 142 13.72 -24.54 -15.07
CA SER A 142 14.14 -25.69 -15.86
C SER A 142 15.15 -25.32 -16.96
N GLU A 143 15.09 -24.11 -17.52
CA GLU A 143 16.05 -23.64 -18.54
C GLU A 143 17.48 -23.45 -18.00
N HIS A 144 17.60 -23.26 -16.69
CA HIS A 144 18.86 -23.00 -16.00
C HIS A 144 19.33 -24.19 -15.13
N ASP A 145 18.56 -25.27 -15.10
CA ASP A 145 18.84 -26.42 -14.28
C ASP A 145 19.91 -27.31 -14.95
N ASN A 146 21.17 -27.07 -14.59
CA ASN A 146 22.30 -27.96 -14.87
C ASN A 146 22.61 -28.88 -13.69
N THR A 147 21.70 -29.00 -12.72
CA THR A 147 21.94 -29.77 -11.50
C THR A 147 21.99 -31.25 -11.86
N ASP A 148 23.11 -31.90 -11.54
CA ASP A 148 23.15 -33.36 -11.51
C ASP A 148 22.37 -33.83 -10.27
N VAL A 149 21.05 -33.95 -10.44
CA VAL A 149 20.12 -34.34 -9.36
C VAL A 149 20.50 -35.71 -8.79
N ALA A 150 21.10 -36.60 -9.59
CA ALA A 150 21.57 -37.89 -9.11
C ALA A 150 22.79 -37.74 -8.19
N ALA A 151 23.73 -36.86 -8.52
CA ALA A 151 24.86 -36.53 -7.65
C ALA A 151 24.40 -35.82 -6.37
N MET A 152 23.43 -34.90 -6.46
CA MET A 152 22.90 -34.14 -5.32
C MET A 152 22.10 -35.05 -4.37
N SER A 153 21.26 -35.93 -4.91
CA SER A 153 20.52 -36.92 -4.12
C SER A 153 21.46 -37.92 -3.42
N ALA A 154 22.56 -38.31 -4.07
CA ALA A 154 23.59 -39.15 -3.47
C ALA A 154 24.41 -38.42 -2.38
N LEU A 155 24.53 -37.08 -2.46
CA LEU A 155 25.21 -36.25 -1.45
C LEU A 155 24.34 -35.96 -0.22
N LEU A 156 23.02 -35.81 -0.41
CA LEU A 156 22.07 -35.44 0.65
C LEU A 156 21.46 -36.64 1.38
N ASP A 157 21.66 -37.87 0.87
CA ASP A 157 21.03 -39.12 1.36
C ASP A 157 19.49 -39.00 1.48
N GLN A 158 18.90 -38.06 0.73
CA GLN A 158 17.49 -37.70 0.70
C GLN A 158 17.11 -37.27 -0.73
N SER A 159 15.81 -37.33 -1.06
CA SER A 159 15.29 -36.71 -2.28
C SER A 159 15.42 -35.19 -2.18
N VAL A 160 15.84 -34.54 -3.27
CA VAL A 160 15.81 -33.07 -3.39
C VAL A 160 14.37 -32.54 -3.27
N ASP A 161 13.40 -33.39 -3.63
CA ASP A 161 11.98 -33.14 -3.49
C ASP A 161 11.49 -33.46 -2.07
N LEU A 162 11.01 -32.42 -1.37
CA LEU A 162 10.47 -32.49 -0.01
C LEU A 162 8.97 -32.20 -0.02
N PHE A 163 8.17 -33.16 -0.47
CA PHE A 163 6.71 -33.09 -0.44
C PHE A 163 6.17 -33.88 0.76
N LEU A 164 5.29 -33.27 1.52
CA LEU A 164 4.60 -33.91 2.64
C LEU A 164 3.11 -34.07 2.28
N PRO A 165 2.56 -35.29 2.31
CA PRO A 165 1.14 -35.48 2.05
C PRO A 165 0.31 -34.86 3.19
N PRO A 166 -0.78 -34.14 2.88
CA PRO A 166 -1.67 -33.60 3.89
C PRO A 166 -2.53 -34.71 4.52
N PRO A 167 -3.05 -34.50 5.75
CA PRO A 167 -4.10 -35.37 6.29
C PRO A 167 -5.38 -35.20 5.44
N THR A 168 -6.03 -36.30 5.04
CA THR A 168 -7.17 -36.31 4.08
C THR A 168 -8.53 -36.61 4.72
N ASP A 169 -8.60 -36.45 6.04
CA ASP A 169 -9.80 -36.57 6.86
C ASP A 169 -10.78 -35.40 6.67
N THR A 170 -10.29 -34.27 6.18
CA THR A 170 -11.07 -33.06 5.88
C THR A 170 -11.11 -32.74 4.39
N LEU A 171 -12.10 -31.96 3.98
CA LEU A 171 -12.27 -31.44 2.63
C LEU A 171 -11.07 -30.58 2.22
N LEU A 172 -10.55 -29.74 3.12
CA LEU A 172 -9.32 -28.99 2.88
C LEU A 172 -8.15 -29.93 2.59
N GLY A 173 -8.00 -30.98 3.40
CA GLY A 173 -6.97 -31.99 3.24
C GLY A 173 -7.05 -32.76 1.93
N GLN A 174 -8.26 -33.20 1.55
CA GLN A 174 -8.53 -33.86 0.26
C GLN A 174 -8.22 -32.94 -0.93
N LEU A 175 -8.60 -31.67 -0.84
CA LEU A 175 -8.32 -30.68 -1.87
C LEU A 175 -6.80 -30.43 -2.02
N GLN A 176 -6.09 -30.31 -0.90
CA GLN A 176 -4.64 -30.16 -0.88
C GLN A 176 -3.96 -31.40 -1.48
N ASP A 177 -4.44 -32.60 -1.16
CA ASP A 177 -3.91 -33.86 -1.70
C ASP A 177 -4.15 -33.98 -3.21
N ASP A 178 -5.32 -33.55 -3.70
CA ASP A 178 -5.65 -33.53 -5.12
C ASP A 178 -4.78 -32.53 -5.90
N ILE A 179 -4.48 -31.36 -5.33
CA ILE A 179 -3.54 -30.41 -5.92
C ILE A 179 -2.12 -30.99 -5.92
N LEU A 180 -1.69 -31.59 -4.81
CA LEU A 180 -0.37 -32.22 -4.66
C LEU A 180 -0.15 -33.30 -5.73
N HIS A 181 -1.17 -34.11 -5.99
CA HIS A 181 -1.15 -35.22 -6.92
C HIS A 181 -1.66 -34.89 -8.32
N LEU A 182 -1.94 -33.61 -8.61
CA LEU A 182 -2.43 -33.14 -9.90
C LEU A 182 -3.68 -33.93 -10.39
N ARG A 183 -4.64 -34.21 -9.50
CA ARG A 183 -5.81 -35.04 -9.81
C ARG A 183 -6.88 -34.29 -10.61
N PRO A 184 -7.34 -34.83 -11.75
CA PRO A 184 -8.51 -34.29 -12.44
C PRO A 184 -9.81 -34.54 -11.67
N LEU A 185 -10.83 -33.74 -11.95
CA LEU A 185 -12.13 -33.81 -11.28
C LEU A 185 -12.83 -35.18 -11.37
N ALA A 186 -12.63 -35.91 -12.47
CA ALA A 186 -13.23 -37.24 -12.63
C ALA A 186 -12.70 -38.21 -11.58
N GLU A 187 -11.39 -38.20 -11.36
CA GLU A 187 -10.74 -39.06 -10.38
C GLU A 187 -11.02 -38.63 -8.94
N THR A 188 -10.98 -37.31 -8.66
CA THR A 188 -11.41 -36.74 -7.36
C THR A 188 -12.77 -37.28 -6.93
N ARG A 189 -13.74 -37.36 -7.87
CA ARG A 189 -15.11 -37.85 -7.61
C ARG A 189 -15.18 -39.36 -7.38
N GLU A 190 -14.23 -40.13 -7.89
CA GLU A 190 -14.16 -41.58 -7.71
C GLU A 190 -13.42 -41.95 -6.41
N LEU A 191 -12.39 -41.17 -6.08
CA LEU A 191 -11.50 -41.41 -4.94
C LEU A 191 -12.16 -41.04 -3.61
N TRP A 192 -12.77 -39.86 -3.54
CA TRP A 192 -13.30 -39.31 -2.30
C TRP A 192 -14.79 -39.64 -2.11
N PRO A 193 -15.21 -39.95 -0.87
CA PRO A 193 -16.62 -40.19 -0.58
C PRO A 193 -17.46 -38.92 -0.73
N ALA A 194 -18.78 -39.08 -0.77
CA ALA A 194 -19.69 -37.94 -0.73
C ALA A 194 -19.47 -37.09 0.53
N LEU A 195 -19.45 -35.77 0.37
CA LEU A 195 -19.17 -34.81 1.44
C LEU A 195 -20.21 -34.89 2.55
N THR A 196 -19.74 -34.98 3.80
CA THR A 196 -20.58 -34.94 4.99
C THR A 196 -20.36 -33.61 5.72
N LEU A 197 -21.10 -32.58 5.31
CA LEU A 197 -20.94 -31.20 5.80
C LEU A 197 -21.15 -31.02 7.30
N GLU A 198 -21.83 -31.98 7.96
CA GLU A 198 -22.13 -31.93 9.39
C GLU A 198 -20.90 -32.19 10.28
N ARG A 199 -19.83 -32.76 9.72
CA ARG A 199 -18.61 -33.16 10.46
C ARG A 199 -17.36 -32.41 10.04
N ASP A 200 -17.43 -31.62 8.98
CA ASP A 200 -16.27 -30.99 8.37
C ASP A 200 -16.47 -29.49 8.22
N ALA A 201 -15.65 -28.75 8.95
CA ALA A 201 -15.65 -27.30 9.03
C ALA A 201 -14.43 -26.66 8.34
N SER A 202 -13.59 -27.45 7.66
CA SER A 202 -12.29 -27.01 7.17
C SER A 202 -12.36 -25.94 6.07
N ILE A 203 -13.46 -25.90 5.30
CA ILE A 203 -13.76 -24.85 4.33
C ILE A 203 -15.20 -24.39 4.52
N ARG A 204 -15.41 -23.10 4.78
CA ARG A 204 -16.73 -22.49 4.96
C ARG A 204 -16.91 -21.27 4.07
N PHE A 205 -18.15 -21.05 3.64
CA PHE A 205 -18.54 -19.87 2.88
C PHE A 205 -19.57 -19.08 3.68
N HIS A 206 -19.29 -17.79 3.91
CA HIS A 206 -20.17 -16.88 4.63
C HIS A 206 -20.62 -15.78 3.67
N CYS A 207 -21.95 -15.55 3.60
CA CYS A 207 -22.53 -14.47 2.81
C CYS A 207 -23.10 -13.42 3.77
N CYS A 208 -22.55 -12.20 3.70
CA CYS A 208 -22.84 -11.11 4.63
C CYS A 208 -23.34 -9.88 3.86
N HIS A 209 -24.07 -9.00 4.53
CA HIS A 209 -24.74 -7.85 3.91
C HIS A 209 -23.90 -6.55 3.93
N SER A 210 -22.83 -6.52 4.72
CA SER A 210 -21.90 -5.39 4.83
C SER A 210 -20.55 -5.83 5.42
N PRO A 211 -19.47 -5.05 5.25
CA PRO A 211 -18.16 -5.30 5.86
C PRO A 211 -18.23 -5.42 7.39
N GLN A 212 -19.03 -4.56 8.03
CA GLN A 212 -19.24 -4.63 9.47
C GLN A 212 -19.86 -5.98 9.88
N ARG A 213 -20.92 -6.40 9.19
CA ARG A 213 -21.59 -7.66 9.51
C ARG A 213 -20.69 -8.87 9.21
N GLU A 214 -19.86 -8.79 8.19
CA GLU A 214 -18.88 -9.81 7.86
C GLU A 214 -17.85 -9.99 8.98
N LEU A 215 -17.32 -8.89 9.52
CA LEU A 215 -16.38 -8.93 10.64
C LEU A 215 -17.03 -9.39 11.95
N GLU A 216 -18.28 -9.02 12.22
CA GLU A 216 -19.04 -9.56 13.37
C GLU A 216 -19.19 -11.08 13.27
N VAL A 217 -19.56 -11.58 12.09
CA VAL A 217 -19.67 -13.03 11.85
C VAL A 217 -18.31 -13.70 11.99
N LEU A 218 -17.24 -13.10 11.46
CA LEU A 218 -15.87 -13.61 11.62
C LEU A 218 -15.47 -13.69 13.10
N HIS A 219 -15.71 -12.63 13.88
CA HIS A 219 -15.41 -12.59 15.30
C HIS A 219 -16.11 -13.72 16.07
N ASP A 220 -17.41 -13.93 15.81
CA ASP A 220 -18.17 -15.04 16.39
C ASP A 220 -17.61 -16.42 15.98
N GLN A 221 -17.19 -16.59 14.71
CA GLN A 221 -16.59 -17.83 14.24
C GLN A 221 -15.23 -18.11 14.90
N LEU A 222 -14.40 -17.09 15.07
CA LEU A 222 -13.11 -17.24 15.74
C LEU A 222 -13.29 -17.60 17.21
N LEU A 223 -14.23 -16.96 17.92
CA LEU A 223 -14.57 -17.33 19.30
C LEU A 223 -15.01 -18.80 19.40
N ALA A 224 -15.84 -19.27 18.47
CA ALA A 224 -16.24 -20.67 18.42
C ALA A 224 -15.03 -21.60 18.18
N ALA A 225 -14.14 -21.25 17.25
CA ALA A 225 -12.94 -22.03 16.96
C ALA A 225 -12.01 -22.14 18.18
N PHE A 226 -11.75 -21.04 18.89
CA PHE A 226 -10.94 -21.06 20.12
C PHE A 226 -11.61 -21.84 21.26
N ALA A 227 -12.95 -21.89 21.30
CA ALA A 227 -13.67 -22.66 22.30
C ALA A 227 -13.64 -24.17 22.00
N GLU A 228 -13.60 -24.55 20.72
CA GLU A 228 -13.55 -25.94 20.25
C GLU A 228 -12.13 -26.54 20.35
N ASP A 229 -11.09 -25.75 20.04
CA ASP A 229 -9.69 -26.19 20.05
C ASP A 229 -8.81 -25.30 20.95
N ALA A 230 -8.41 -25.84 22.10
CA ALA A 230 -7.56 -25.14 23.06
C ALA A 230 -6.09 -25.00 22.62
N THR A 231 -5.68 -25.68 21.54
CA THR A 231 -4.32 -25.57 20.99
C THR A 231 -4.19 -24.44 19.97
N LEU A 232 -5.31 -23.92 19.46
CA LEU A 232 -5.34 -22.84 18.49
C LEU A 232 -4.97 -21.51 19.17
N GLU A 233 -3.89 -20.89 18.72
CA GLU A 233 -3.49 -19.57 19.21
C GLU A 233 -3.86 -18.46 18.21
N PRO A 234 -4.11 -17.22 18.67
CA PRO A 234 -4.40 -16.11 17.75
C PRO A 234 -3.34 -15.86 16.68
N ARG A 235 -2.08 -16.25 16.93
CA ARG A 235 -0.98 -16.12 15.96
C ARG A 235 -1.09 -17.10 14.77
N ASP A 236 -1.91 -18.14 14.90
CA ASP A 236 -2.12 -19.17 13.87
C ASP A 236 -3.18 -18.74 12.85
N ILE A 237 -3.85 -17.60 13.08
CA ILE A 237 -4.94 -17.10 12.26
C ILE A 237 -4.47 -15.90 11.44
N MET A 238 -4.73 -15.95 10.13
CA MET A 238 -4.52 -14.84 9.21
C MET A 238 -5.83 -14.45 8.54
N VAL A 239 -6.21 -13.18 8.66
CA VAL A 239 -7.37 -12.60 7.98
C VAL A 239 -6.88 -11.70 6.85
N MET A 240 -7.26 -12.00 5.62
CA MET A 240 -6.87 -11.23 4.44
C MET A 240 -8.10 -10.56 3.84
N VAL A 241 -7.98 -9.28 3.52
CA VAL A 241 -9.01 -8.48 2.83
C VAL A 241 -8.41 -7.83 1.58
N PRO A 242 -9.21 -7.49 0.55
CA PRO A 242 -8.69 -6.88 -0.67
C PRO A 242 -8.04 -5.49 -0.47
N ASP A 243 -8.63 -4.65 0.37
CA ASP A 243 -8.07 -3.37 0.82
C ASP A 243 -8.27 -3.23 2.33
N ILE A 244 -7.17 -3.15 3.07
CA ILE A 244 -7.22 -3.05 4.53
C ILE A 244 -7.69 -1.68 5.02
N ASN A 245 -7.53 -0.62 4.21
CA ASN A 245 -7.93 0.73 4.61
C ASN A 245 -9.45 0.86 4.67
N ASP A 246 -10.16 0.18 3.77
CA ASP A 246 -11.63 0.14 3.75
C ASP A 246 -12.19 -0.62 4.97
N TYR A 247 -11.50 -1.67 5.42
CA TYR A 247 -11.94 -2.51 6.54
C TYR A 247 -11.51 -2.00 7.91
N ALA A 248 -10.43 -1.21 7.99
CA ALA A 248 -9.83 -0.75 9.24
C ALA A 248 -10.83 -0.19 10.27
N PRO A 249 -11.73 0.76 9.93
CA PRO A 249 -12.66 1.31 10.91
C PRO A 249 -13.64 0.28 11.45
N TYR A 250 -14.04 -0.69 10.62
CA TYR A 250 -14.95 -1.76 11.01
C TYR A 250 -14.25 -2.81 11.86
N ILE A 251 -12.97 -3.09 11.62
CA ILE A 251 -12.16 -3.97 12.48
C ILE A 251 -12.10 -3.38 13.88
N ASP A 252 -11.76 -2.10 14.01
CA ASP A 252 -11.69 -1.43 15.31
C ASP A 252 -13.07 -1.37 16.00
N ALA A 253 -14.15 -1.15 15.25
CA ALA A 253 -15.50 -1.15 15.81
C ALA A 253 -15.94 -2.54 16.34
N VAL A 254 -15.53 -3.63 15.70
CA VAL A 254 -15.96 -4.99 16.06
C VAL A 254 -15.02 -5.66 17.07
N PHE A 255 -13.72 -5.55 16.86
CA PHE A 255 -12.71 -6.20 17.70
C PHE A 255 -12.23 -5.31 18.85
N GLY A 256 -12.20 -3.98 18.65
CA GLY A 256 -11.73 -3.01 19.64
C GLY A 256 -12.73 -2.65 20.74
N GLN A 257 -13.98 -3.15 20.66
CA GLN A 257 -15.03 -2.85 21.64
C GLN A 257 -14.87 -3.58 22.98
N PHE A 258 -14.05 -4.64 23.05
CA PHE A 258 -13.85 -5.45 24.25
C PHE A 258 -12.50 -5.15 24.89
N ALA A 259 -12.45 -5.01 26.21
CA ALA A 259 -11.18 -4.80 26.91
C ALA A 259 -10.43 -6.13 27.16
N PRO A 260 -9.09 -6.10 27.29
CA PRO A 260 -8.32 -7.27 27.69
C PRO A 260 -8.84 -7.90 29.00
N GLY A 261 -9.14 -9.19 28.95
CA GLY A 261 -9.73 -9.94 30.07
C GLY A 261 -11.24 -10.16 29.98
N GLU A 262 -11.92 -9.52 29.03
CA GLU A 262 -13.32 -9.83 28.74
C GLU A 262 -13.45 -11.16 27.96
N PRO A 263 -14.54 -11.94 28.16
CA PRO A 263 -14.72 -13.23 27.50
C PRO A 263 -14.72 -13.20 25.96
N ARG A 264 -15.04 -12.05 25.37
CA ARG A 264 -15.13 -11.85 23.91
C ARG A 264 -13.94 -11.12 23.31
N HIS A 265 -12.94 -10.76 24.12
CA HIS A 265 -11.76 -10.06 23.64
C HIS A 265 -10.85 -11.03 22.88
N LEU A 266 -10.57 -10.71 21.61
CA LEU A 266 -9.58 -11.39 20.78
C LEU A 266 -8.48 -10.40 20.42
N PRO A 267 -7.20 -10.69 20.72
CA PRO A 267 -6.10 -9.82 20.33
C PRO A 267 -5.95 -9.84 18.81
N TYR A 268 -5.79 -8.66 18.21
CA TYR A 268 -5.58 -8.51 16.77
C TYR A 268 -4.52 -7.46 16.48
N HIS A 269 -3.91 -7.56 15.30
CA HIS A 269 -3.01 -6.55 14.78
C HIS A 269 -3.30 -6.33 13.30
N VAL A 270 -3.50 -5.06 12.91
CA VAL A 270 -3.75 -4.71 11.51
C VAL A 270 -2.44 -4.28 10.84
N ALA A 271 -1.98 -5.11 9.90
CA ALA A 271 -0.82 -4.86 9.05
C ALA A 271 -1.24 -4.15 7.73
N ASP A 272 -0.26 -3.64 6.97
CA ASP A 272 -0.42 -3.08 5.62
C ASP A 272 -1.31 -1.83 5.46
N GLN A 273 -1.73 -1.19 6.55
CA GLN A 273 -2.35 0.15 6.46
C GLN A 273 -1.33 1.17 5.94
N GLN A 274 -1.73 1.95 4.93
CA GLN A 274 -0.89 3.05 4.47
C GLN A 274 -0.74 4.07 5.61
N GLN A 275 0.49 4.50 5.90
CA GLN A 275 0.81 5.48 6.97
C GLN A 275 -0.03 6.78 6.89
N ARG A 276 -0.63 7.07 5.73
CA ARG A 276 -1.45 8.27 5.46
C ARG A 276 -2.68 8.42 6.35
N HIS A 277 -3.29 7.32 6.81
CA HIS A 277 -4.48 7.40 7.65
C HIS A 277 -4.20 7.38 9.16
N ARG A 278 -2.94 7.16 9.58
CA ARG A 278 -2.56 7.16 11.00
C ARG A 278 -1.90 8.46 11.47
N GLU A 279 -1.34 9.26 10.56
CA GLU A 279 -0.55 10.44 10.91
C GLU A 279 -1.25 11.74 10.49
N PRO A 280 -1.94 12.46 11.41
CA PRO A 280 -2.65 13.72 11.11
C PRO A 280 -1.77 14.77 10.42
N MET A 281 -0.47 14.80 10.74
CA MET A 281 0.48 15.74 10.11
C MET A 281 0.67 15.48 8.60
N LEU A 282 0.57 14.22 8.13
CA LEU A 282 0.64 13.90 6.70
C LEU A 282 -0.63 14.35 5.97
N VAL A 283 -1.79 14.23 6.61
CA VAL A 283 -3.06 14.75 6.09
C VAL A 283 -3.01 16.27 5.96
N ALA A 284 -2.47 16.97 6.96
CA ALA A 284 -2.24 18.41 6.86
C ALA A 284 -1.35 18.76 5.66
N LEU A 285 -0.21 18.06 5.52
CA LEU A 285 0.72 18.32 4.42
C LEU A 285 0.04 18.14 3.05
N GLU A 286 -0.75 17.09 2.86
CA GLU A 286 -1.47 16.86 1.60
C GLU A 286 -2.48 17.98 1.30
N THR A 287 -3.25 18.41 2.31
CA THR A 287 -4.15 19.56 2.18
C THR A 287 -3.39 20.84 1.85
N LEU A 288 -2.26 21.10 2.52
CA LEU A 288 -1.43 22.28 2.30
C LEU A 288 -0.83 22.31 0.88
N LEU A 289 -0.40 21.16 0.35
CA LEU A 289 0.10 21.05 -1.03
C LEU A 289 -1.00 21.28 -2.08
N THR A 290 -2.27 21.13 -1.71
CA THR A 290 -3.42 21.29 -2.60
C THR A 290 -4.13 22.65 -2.45
N LEU A 291 -3.59 23.58 -1.64
CA LEU A 291 -4.10 24.95 -1.46
C LEU A 291 -4.49 25.67 -2.77
N PRO A 292 -3.69 25.60 -3.86
CA PRO A 292 -4.08 26.15 -5.17
C PRO A 292 -5.47 25.76 -5.67
N LYS A 293 -5.90 24.53 -5.36
CA LYS A 293 -7.15 23.91 -5.81
C LYS A 293 -8.26 23.98 -4.76
N MET A 294 -7.94 24.32 -3.52
CA MET A 294 -8.92 24.39 -2.44
C MET A 294 -9.94 25.51 -2.67
N ARG A 295 -11.18 25.24 -2.26
CA ARG A 295 -12.27 26.24 -2.25
C ARG A 295 -12.34 27.02 -0.94
N PHE A 296 -11.57 26.63 0.06
CA PHE A 296 -11.57 27.25 1.39
C PHE A 296 -12.96 27.22 1.99
N ARG A 297 -13.63 26.07 1.95
CA ARG A 297 -14.90 25.87 2.65
C ARG A 297 -14.68 25.97 4.16
N ALA A 298 -15.71 26.39 4.88
CA ALA A 298 -15.69 26.41 6.34
C ALA A 298 -15.23 25.06 6.92
N SER A 299 -15.77 23.95 6.41
CA SER A 299 -15.38 22.60 6.83
C SER A 299 -13.90 22.29 6.58
N GLU A 300 -13.35 22.68 5.41
CA GLU A 300 -11.95 22.40 5.07
C GLU A 300 -10.97 23.11 6.02
N ILE A 301 -11.31 24.32 6.47
CA ILE A 301 -10.49 25.04 7.45
C ILE A 301 -10.67 24.48 8.86
N LEU A 302 -11.89 24.04 9.21
CA LEU A 302 -12.13 23.36 10.48
C LEU A 302 -11.38 22.03 10.56
N ASP A 303 -11.36 21.24 9.48
CA ASP A 303 -10.60 19.99 9.40
C ASP A 303 -9.09 20.24 9.57
N LEU A 304 -8.56 21.34 9.01
CA LEU A 304 -7.18 21.76 9.24
C LEU A 304 -6.93 22.19 10.69
N LEU A 305 -7.89 22.89 11.30
CA LEU A 305 -7.84 23.28 12.71
C LEU A 305 -7.97 22.07 13.64
N ASP A 306 -8.48 20.92 13.20
CA ASP A 306 -8.49 19.69 14.01
C ASP A 306 -7.09 19.05 14.13
N ILE A 307 -6.11 19.50 13.33
CA ILE A 307 -4.75 18.95 13.32
C ILE A 307 -3.85 19.66 14.35
N PRO A 308 -3.35 18.97 15.39
CA PRO A 308 -2.64 19.62 16.51
C PRO A 308 -1.37 20.40 16.08
N PRO A 309 -0.49 19.88 15.20
CA PRO A 309 0.67 20.65 14.75
C PRO A 309 0.34 21.97 14.04
N LEU A 310 -0.79 22.04 13.35
CA LEU A 310 -1.25 23.26 12.72
C LEU A 310 -1.76 24.23 13.78
N ARG A 311 -2.61 23.79 14.70
CA ARG A 311 -3.09 24.62 15.81
C ARG A 311 -1.95 25.24 16.62
N GLU A 312 -0.97 24.41 17.00
CA GLU A 312 0.21 24.83 17.76
C GLU A 312 0.95 25.95 17.04
N ARG A 313 1.14 25.82 15.71
CA ARG A 313 1.82 26.84 14.90
C ARG A 313 1.12 28.19 14.95
N PHE A 314 -0.21 28.19 15.01
CA PHE A 314 -1.01 29.42 15.07
C PHE A 314 -1.37 29.85 16.49
N GLY A 315 -0.91 29.15 17.53
CA GLY A 315 -1.20 29.47 18.92
C GLY A 315 -2.68 29.29 19.27
N LEU A 316 -3.32 28.29 18.66
CA LEU A 316 -4.70 27.89 18.94
C LEU A 316 -4.69 26.64 19.81
N SER A 317 -5.59 26.59 20.79
CA SER A 317 -5.82 25.39 21.60
C SER A 317 -7.01 24.60 21.08
N GLU A 318 -7.11 23.33 21.48
CA GLU A 318 -8.28 22.50 21.14
C GLU A 318 -9.57 23.04 21.78
N SER A 319 -9.48 23.65 22.97
CA SER A 319 -10.61 24.29 23.65
C SER A 319 -11.17 25.51 22.91
N ASP A 320 -10.42 26.10 21.98
CA ASP A 320 -10.87 27.27 21.21
C ASP A 320 -11.78 26.88 20.02
N LEU A 321 -11.73 25.62 19.59
CA LEU A 321 -12.41 25.13 18.39
C LEU A 321 -13.94 25.30 18.44
N PRO A 322 -14.65 24.99 19.54
CA PRO A 322 -16.09 25.21 19.62
C PRO A 322 -16.48 26.69 19.43
N THR A 323 -15.67 27.62 19.96
CA THR A 323 -15.88 29.06 19.80
C THR A 323 -15.66 29.49 18.36
N LEU A 324 -14.57 29.06 17.73
CA LEU A 324 -14.28 29.34 16.32
C LEU A 324 -15.38 28.78 15.39
N GLN A 325 -15.82 27.54 15.62
CA GLN A 325 -16.93 26.92 14.87
C GLN A 325 -18.22 27.73 14.97
N ARG A 326 -18.56 28.17 16.19
CA ARG A 326 -19.74 29.02 16.45
C ARG A 326 -19.65 30.33 15.66
N TRP A 327 -18.52 31.04 15.78
CA TRP A 327 -18.30 32.31 15.10
C TRP A 327 -18.30 32.19 13.58
N ILE A 328 -17.63 31.18 13.01
CA ILE A 328 -17.62 30.92 11.56
C ILE A 328 -19.05 30.74 11.03
N ARG A 329 -19.87 29.97 11.77
CA ARG A 329 -21.27 29.72 11.43
C ARG A 329 -22.13 30.98 11.53
N GLU A 330 -22.00 31.74 12.62
CA GLU A 330 -22.85 32.91 12.92
C GLU A 330 -22.44 34.16 12.13
N ALA A 331 -21.15 34.33 11.83
CA ALA A 331 -20.67 35.29 10.83
C ALA A 331 -21.05 34.92 9.39
N ASN A 332 -21.67 33.73 9.20
CA ASN A 332 -22.17 33.19 7.95
C ASN A 332 -21.08 33.04 6.87
N ILE A 333 -19.90 32.59 7.29
CA ILE A 333 -18.80 32.20 6.41
C ILE A 333 -19.13 30.83 5.82
N ARG A 334 -19.00 30.70 4.50
CA ARG A 334 -19.29 29.44 3.79
C ARG A 334 -18.08 28.92 3.05
N TRP A 335 -17.52 29.74 2.15
CA TRP A 335 -16.39 29.35 1.33
C TRP A 335 -15.75 30.53 0.60
N GLY A 336 -14.51 30.35 0.15
CA GLY A 336 -13.75 31.33 -0.60
C GLY A 336 -13.09 32.36 0.32
N LEU A 337 -11.82 32.69 0.03
CA LEU A 337 -11.03 33.69 0.73
C LEU A 337 -11.62 35.09 0.53
N ASP A 338 -11.85 35.45 -0.73
CA ASP A 338 -12.39 36.73 -1.20
C ASP A 338 -13.03 36.59 -2.59
N ALA A 339 -13.60 37.67 -3.13
CA ALA A 339 -14.20 37.67 -4.46
C ALA A 339 -13.17 37.54 -5.60
N THR A 340 -11.91 37.91 -5.37
CA THR A 340 -10.83 37.74 -6.35
C THR A 340 -10.60 36.25 -6.61
N GLN A 341 -10.43 35.46 -5.55
CA GLN A 341 -10.29 34.01 -5.63
C GLN A 341 -11.53 33.36 -6.29
N ARG A 342 -12.74 33.77 -5.89
CA ARG A 342 -13.97 33.24 -6.51
C ARG A 342 -14.01 33.51 -8.01
N SER A 343 -13.50 34.65 -8.46
CA SER A 343 -13.43 34.97 -9.89
C SER A 343 -12.43 34.10 -10.66
N GLU A 344 -11.33 33.68 -10.04
CA GLU A 344 -10.39 32.70 -10.61
C GLU A 344 -11.05 31.32 -10.81
N LEU A 345 -12.11 31.03 -10.05
CA LEU A 345 -12.94 29.83 -10.18
C LEU A 345 -14.14 30.01 -11.14
N GLY A 346 -14.22 31.15 -11.84
CA GLY A 346 -15.24 31.42 -12.85
C GLY A 346 -16.54 32.05 -12.34
N LEU A 347 -16.55 32.61 -11.12
CA LEU A 347 -17.72 33.32 -10.57
C LEU A 347 -17.66 34.85 -10.77
N PRO A 348 -18.79 35.58 -10.64
CA PRO A 348 -18.81 37.03 -10.71
C PRO A 348 -17.92 37.69 -9.64
N ARG A 349 -17.13 38.69 -10.04
CA ARG A 349 -16.16 39.41 -9.18
C ARG A 349 -16.76 40.22 -8.02
N HIS A 350 -18.08 40.37 -7.96
CA HIS A 350 -18.76 41.21 -6.96
C HIS A 350 -19.34 40.43 -5.78
N ASP A 351 -19.20 39.10 -5.78
CA ASP A 351 -19.76 38.24 -4.73
C ASP A 351 -18.76 38.02 -3.58
N GLU A 352 -18.63 39.03 -2.72
CA GLU A 352 -17.87 38.96 -1.45
C GLU A 352 -18.68 38.32 -0.32
N LEU A 353 -19.99 38.11 -0.48
CA LEU A 353 -20.82 37.59 0.61
C LEU A 353 -20.42 36.15 0.96
N HIS A 354 -20.42 35.84 2.26
CA HIS A 354 -20.09 34.52 2.79
C HIS A 354 -18.65 34.05 2.54
N THR A 355 -17.73 34.95 2.16
CA THR A 355 -16.28 34.68 2.11
C THR A 355 -15.67 34.74 3.50
N TRP A 356 -14.44 34.23 3.62
CA TRP A 356 -13.63 34.39 4.83
C TRP A 356 -13.32 35.86 5.12
N ARG A 357 -12.96 36.65 4.10
CA ARG A 357 -12.74 38.08 4.24
C ARG A 357 -13.98 38.79 4.79
N PHE A 358 -15.15 38.52 4.22
CA PHE A 358 -16.42 39.06 4.69
C PHE A 358 -16.68 38.75 6.17
N GLY A 359 -16.57 37.48 6.58
CA GLY A 359 -16.83 37.12 7.98
C GLY A 359 -15.79 37.66 8.95
N LEU A 360 -14.51 37.65 8.59
CA LEU A 360 -13.43 38.20 9.41
C LEU A 360 -13.55 39.72 9.59
N GLU A 361 -13.89 40.46 8.54
CA GLU A 361 -14.12 41.91 8.64
C GLU A 361 -15.28 42.22 9.60
N ARG A 362 -16.36 41.42 9.57
CA ARG A 362 -17.48 41.55 10.52
C ARG A 362 -17.07 41.23 11.95
N MET A 363 -16.28 40.17 12.17
CA MET A 363 -15.75 39.79 13.48
C MET A 363 -14.84 40.89 14.06
N LEU A 364 -13.93 41.42 13.25
CA LEU A 364 -13.03 42.52 13.65
C LEU A 364 -13.80 43.82 13.91
N MET A 365 -14.83 44.10 13.11
CA MET A 365 -15.70 45.27 13.32
C MET A 365 -16.50 45.14 14.61
N GLY A 366 -17.07 43.96 14.90
CA GLY A 366 -17.77 43.70 16.16
C GLY A 366 -16.87 43.89 17.37
N TYR A 367 -15.61 43.45 17.28
CA TYR A 367 -14.63 43.72 18.33
C TYR A 367 -14.35 45.23 18.53
N ALA A 368 -14.29 46.01 17.45
CA ALA A 368 -13.90 47.41 17.51
C ALA A 368 -15.04 48.37 17.89
N VAL A 369 -16.25 48.13 17.37
CA VAL A 369 -17.40 49.04 17.46
C VAL A 369 -18.52 48.48 18.35
N GLY A 370 -18.53 47.17 18.60
CA GLY A 370 -19.59 46.49 19.36
C GLY A 370 -20.79 46.13 18.50
N GLU A 371 -21.99 46.37 19.03
CA GLU A 371 -23.27 46.03 18.38
C GLU A 371 -23.49 46.84 17.10
N ALA A 372 -24.25 46.26 16.16
CA ALA A 372 -24.62 46.91 14.92
C ALA A 372 -25.51 48.14 15.18
N SER A 373 -25.33 49.20 14.37
CA SER A 373 -26.12 50.42 14.49
C SER A 373 -27.57 50.18 14.05
N GLU A 374 -28.54 50.47 14.92
CA GLU A 374 -29.96 50.45 14.56
C GLU A 374 -30.32 51.48 13.46
N ALA A 375 -29.47 52.50 13.27
CA ALA A 375 -29.64 53.52 12.25
C ALA A 375 -29.13 53.10 10.86
N GLY A 376 -28.41 51.97 10.76
CA GLY A 376 -27.86 51.45 9.50
C GLY A 376 -26.61 52.20 9.01
N ASP A 377 -26.01 53.05 9.84
CA ASP A 377 -24.79 53.82 9.54
C ASP A 377 -23.51 53.03 9.89
N ASP A 378 -23.52 51.71 9.69
CA ASP A 378 -22.35 50.87 9.97
C ASP A 378 -21.18 51.20 9.03
N TRP A 379 -19.94 51.05 9.53
CA TRP A 379 -18.76 51.46 8.78
C TRP A 379 -18.59 50.67 7.48
N ASN A 380 -18.51 51.39 6.35
CA ASN A 380 -18.22 50.83 5.02
C ASN A 380 -19.17 49.69 4.58
N ASP A 381 -20.46 49.79 4.94
CA ASP A 381 -21.50 48.78 4.67
C ASP A 381 -21.24 47.40 5.33
N ILE A 382 -20.40 47.34 6.37
CA ILE A 382 -20.06 46.10 7.10
C ILE A 382 -20.84 46.04 8.40
N VAL A 383 -21.82 45.14 8.47
CA VAL A 383 -22.60 44.88 9.70
C VAL A 383 -21.72 44.14 10.72
N PRO A 384 -21.41 44.75 11.89
CA PRO A 384 -20.58 44.14 12.93
C PRO A 384 -21.12 42.78 13.42
N TYR A 385 -20.23 41.91 13.90
CA TYR A 385 -20.58 40.67 14.59
C TYR A 385 -20.02 40.72 16.02
N ASP A 386 -20.89 41.15 16.94
CA ASP A 386 -20.62 41.57 18.33
C ASP A 386 -20.38 40.45 19.34
N GLU A 387 -20.70 39.20 18.98
CA GLU A 387 -20.34 38.00 19.75
C GLU A 387 -18.81 37.80 19.90
N VAL A 388 -18.01 38.52 19.10
CA VAL A 388 -16.55 38.62 19.26
C VAL A 388 -16.26 39.74 20.27
N ALA A 389 -16.37 39.42 21.55
CA ALA A 389 -16.13 40.34 22.65
C ALA A 389 -15.30 39.71 23.78
N GLY A 390 -14.81 40.55 24.69
CA GLY A 390 -14.11 40.09 25.90
C GLY A 390 -12.74 39.45 25.61
N LEU A 391 -12.34 38.49 26.46
CA LEU A 391 -11.05 37.81 26.36
C LEU A 391 -10.95 36.90 25.13
N ASP A 392 -12.07 36.31 24.72
CA ASP A 392 -12.12 35.37 23.59
C ASP A 392 -11.81 36.06 22.26
N ALA A 393 -12.05 37.37 22.12
CA ALA A 393 -11.76 38.14 20.90
C ALA A 393 -10.30 38.02 20.42
N ALA A 394 -9.37 37.68 21.33
CA ALA A 394 -7.99 37.36 20.97
C ALA A 394 -7.87 36.24 19.93
N LEU A 395 -8.85 35.32 19.84
CA LEU A 395 -8.87 34.19 18.91
C LEU A 395 -9.04 34.59 17.43
N VAL A 396 -9.60 35.78 17.16
CA VAL A 396 -9.74 36.27 15.78
C VAL A 396 -8.37 36.54 15.15
N GLY A 397 -7.37 36.96 15.95
CA GLY A 397 -6.02 37.21 15.48
C GLY A 397 -5.33 35.97 14.90
N PRO A 398 -5.21 34.87 15.67
CA PRO A 398 -4.74 33.57 15.18
C PRO A 398 -5.48 33.04 13.96
N LEU A 399 -6.82 33.12 13.94
CA LEU A 399 -7.63 32.69 12.79
C LEU A 399 -7.33 33.52 11.55
N TYR A 400 -7.25 34.85 11.70
CA TYR A 400 -6.88 35.76 10.61
C TYR A 400 -5.49 35.45 10.08
N ARG A 401 -4.51 35.23 10.98
CA ARG A 401 -3.14 34.88 10.62
C ARG A 401 -3.08 33.54 9.86
N LEU A 402 -3.82 32.53 10.29
CA LEU A 402 -3.94 31.26 9.58
C LEU A 402 -4.40 31.48 8.14
N LEU A 403 -5.53 32.16 7.93
CA LEU A 403 -6.09 32.35 6.60
C LEU A 403 -5.20 33.23 5.70
N LEU A 404 -4.55 34.23 6.28
CA LEU A 404 -3.57 35.05 5.58
C LEU A 404 -2.38 34.20 5.12
N THR A 405 -1.82 33.38 6.00
CA THR A 405 -0.71 32.47 5.68
C THR A 405 -1.12 31.48 4.59
N LEU A 406 -2.29 30.85 4.69
CA LEU A 406 -2.79 29.92 3.66
C LEU A 406 -3.03 30.62 2.31
N SER A 407 -3.53 31.85 2.32
CA SER A 407 -3.73 32.67 1.11
C SER A 407 -2.41 33.01 0.41
N GLN A 408 -1.39 33.43 1.19
CA GLN A 408 -0.05 33.72 0.68
C GLN A 408 0.59 32.46 0.08
N TRP A 409 0.49 31.33 0.77
CA TRP A 409 1.02 30.07 0.28
C TRP A 409 0.29 29.58 -0.96
N ARG A 410 -1.04 29.74 -1.04
CA ARG A 410 -1.79 29.46 -2.26
C ARG A 410 -1.22 30.21 -3.47
N GLN A 411 -0.96 31.51 -3.33
CA GLN A 411 -0.39 32.33 -4.41
C GLN A 411 1.00 31.83 -4.79
N ARG A 412 1.88 31.63 -3.79
CA ARG A 412 3.22 31.11 -4.02
C ARG A 412 3.18 29.77 -4.72
N LEU A 413 2.35 28.81 -4.28
CA LEU A 413 2.27 27.47 -4.86
C LEU A 413 1.72 27.45 -6.30
N ASN A 414 1.02 28.49 -6.76
CA ASN A 414 0.52 28.60 -8.13
C ASN A 414 1.60 28.98 -9.16
N GLU A 415 2.74 29.51 -8.72
CA GLU A 415 3.80 29.96 -9.63
C GLU A 415 4.69 28.79 -10.08
N PRO A 416 5.01 28.66 -11.39
CA PRO A 416 6.03 27.74 -11.86
C PRO A 416 7.38 28.01 -11.17
N LYS A 417 8.04 26.94 -10.70
CA LYS A 417 9.33 27.01 -9.99
C LYS A 417 10.27 25.92 -10.48
N THR A 418 11.57 26.19 -10.37
CA THR A 418 12.64 25.20 -10.49
C THR A 418 12.61 24.23 -9.29
N ALA A 419 13.31 23.10 -9.38
CA ALA A 419 13.38 22.13 -8.29
C ALA A 419 13.94 22.75 -7.00
N ILE A 420 14.97 23.59 -7.11
CA ILE A 420 15.59 24.29 -5.97
C ILE A 420 14.61 25.26 -5.32
N GLU A 421 13.86 26.02 -6.12
CA GLU A 421 12.84 26.94 -5.60
C GLU A 421 11.65 26.20 -4.97
N TRP A 422 11.31 25.02 -5.48
CA TRP A 422 10.29 24.16 -4.87
C TRP A 422 10.73 23.64 -3.51
N ASP A 423 11.96 23.16 -3.39
CA ASP A 423 12.51 22.73 -2.09
C ASP A 423 12.44 23.85 -1.03
N GLN A 424 12.90 25.05 -1.40
CA GLN A 424 12.85 26.23 -0.52
C GLN A 424 11.41 26.61 -0.16
N ALA A 425 10.50 26.57 -1.14
CA ALA A 425 9.10 26.88 -0.92
C ALA A 425 8.42 25.85 0.00
N LEU A 426 8.68 24.56 -0.18
CA LEU A 426 8.10 23.50 0.64
C LEU A 426 8.65 23.51 2.07
N SER A 427 9.95 23.74 2.22
CA SER A 427 10.58 23.89 3.53
C SER A 427 10.01 25.07 4.31
N ALA A 428 9.84 26.22 3.65
CA ALA A 428 9.22 27.39 4.27
C ALA A 428 7.72 27.20 4.53
N LEU A 429 6.98 26.50 3.65
CA LEU A 429 5.57 26.16 3.87
C LEU A 429 5.40 25.36 5.16
N LEU A 430 6.18 24.29 5.30
CA LEU A 430 6.17 23.45 6.50
C LEU A 430 6.49 24.27 7.75
N ALA A 431 7.55 25.06 7.70
CA ALA A 431 7.96 25.91 8.81
C ALA A 431 6.88 26.94 9.18
N ASP A 432 6.17 27.51 8.21
CA ASP A 432 5.15 28.53 8.43
C ASP A 432 3.82 27.98 8.95
N THR A 433 3.51 26.71 8.68
CA THR A 433 2.17 26.15 8.89
C THR A 433 2.09 25.01 9.91
N LEU A 434 3.21 24.35 10.22
CA LEU A 434 3.23 23.19 11.13
C LEU A 434 4.29 23.38 12.23
N ALA A 435 3.90 23.07 13.47
CA ALA A 435 4.79 22.98 14.62
C ALA A 435 4.55 21.64 15.32
N PRO A 436 5.50 20.68 15.29
CA PRO A 436 5.28 19.34 15.86
C PRO A 436 5.01 19.43 17.37
N THR A 437 4.06 18.64 17.85
CA THR A 437 3.64 18.57 19.26
C THR A 437 4.16 17.31 19.97
N THR A 438 4.60 16.31 19.19
CA THR A 438 5.14 15.04 19.69
C THR A 438 6.50 14.71 19.04
N GLY A 439 7.29 13.85 19.69
CA GLY A 439 8.57 13.40 19.12
C GLY A 439 8.42 12.57 17.84
N ALA A 440 7.28 11.91 17.63
CA ALA A 440 6.98 11.19 16.40
C ALA A 440 6.76 12.16 15.22
N GLU A 441 6.04 13.26 15.46
CA GLU A 441 5.82 14.32 14.47
C GLU A 441 7.13 15.05 14.14
N GLU A 442 7.98 15.31 15.14
CA GLU A 442 9.30 15.91 14.93
C GLU A 442 10.20 15.02 14.07
N ALA A 443 10.24 13.71 14.34
CA ALA A 443 10.98 12.76 13.52
C ALA A 443 10.40 12.65 12.10
N LEU A 444 9.08 12.72 11.94
CA LEU A 444 8.43 12.71 10.63
C LEU A 444 8.77 13.97 9.83
N LEU A 445 8.76 15.15 10.44
CA LEU A 445 9.14 16.40 9.80
C LEU A 445 10.60 16.37 9.35
N GLY A 446 11.49 15.83 10.19
CA GLY A 446 12.91 15.63 9.83
C GLY A 446 13.10 14.69 8.63
N ARG A 447 12.31 13.62 8.53
CA ARG A 447 12.33 12.73 7.33
C ARG A 447 11.87 13.45 6.07
N ILE A 448 10.84 14.30 6.17
CA ILE A 448 10.34 15.08 5.04
C ILE A 448 11.41 16.06 4.57
N GLN A 449 12.06 16.78 5.49
CA GLN A 449 13.16 17.69 5.17
C GLN A 449 14.34 16.97 4.53
N ALA A 450 14.76 15.82 5.07
CA ALA A 450 15.83 15.02 4.48
C ALA A 450 15.48 14.52 3.06
N ALA A 451 14.21 14.19 2.80
CA ALA A 451 13.77 13.80 1.46
C ALA A 451 13.79 14.97 0.48
N LEU A 452 13.45 16.18 0.92
CA LEU A 452 13.53 17.41 0.14
C LEU A 452 15.01 17.76 -0.19
N GLU A 453 15.91 17.67 0.78
CA GLU A 453 17.35 17.84 0.56
C GLU A 453 17.91 16.82 -0.44
N ALA A 454 17.53 15.55 -0.31
CA ALA A 454 17.96 14.50 -1.23
C ALA A 454 17.48 14.77 -2.67
N TRP A 455 16.29 15.36 -2.85
CA TRP A 455 15.77 15.73 -4.16
C TRP A 455 16.63 16.77 -4.87
N GLN A 456 17.30 17.66 -4.16
CA GLN A 456 18.24 18.62 -4.76
C GLN A 456 19.51 17.96 -5.34
N THR A 457 19.88 16.78 -4.81
CA THR A 457 21.12 16.08 -5.18
C THR A 457 20.98 15.14 -6.38
N VAL A 458 19.75 14.96 -6.88
CA VAL A 458 19.39 14.14 -8.05
C VAL A 458 19.11 15.04 -9.24
#